data_AF-A0A6J8DDY1-F1
#
_entry.id   AF-A0A6J8DDY1-F1
#
_cell.length_a   1.000
_cell.length_b   1.000
_cell.length_c   1.000
_cell.angle_alpha   90.00
_cell.angle_beta   90.00
_cell.angle_gamma   90.00
#
_symmetry.space_group_name_H-M   'P 1'
#
loop_
_entity.id
_entity.type
_entity.pdbx_description
1 polymer ?
#
loop_
_entity_poly.entity_id
_entity_poly.type
_entity_poly.pdbx_seq_one_letter_code
_entity_poly.pdbx_strand_id
1 'polypeptide(L)'
;MRQTILLIVCTVFKSTVLGCPGACNCYGSIVDCNSKSLSTVPSGIPSSTIILYLQNNRISSLDINIFNGLTQLQRLNLNGNQITSLDENIFNGLAGLQELKLNDNQMTSLDGNIFNGLTALQTLDLAGNVLDCSNCELEQLKFFLQNHTVGDAGAMCNGTKVVDYDFIKCIEMTTEGASVTTQHQTNLYGISTDSTTHLHLIIVAAVCGVVLCVISIIIISYIYCHYKSKRSVNSINVD
;
A
#
# COMPACT_ATOMS: atom_id res chain seq x y z
N MET A 1 -56.17 -12.87 24.51
CA MET A 1 -55.33 -14.05 24.19
C MET A 1 -54.59 -13.95 22.85
N ARG A 2 -55.20 -13.48 21.73
CA ARG A 2 -54.48 -13.37 20.43
C ARG A 2 -53.41 -12.27 20.34
N GLN A 3 -53.54 -11.14 21.04
CA GLN A 3 -52.51 -10.09 21.07
C GLN A 3 -51.31 -10.43 21.99
N THR A 4 -51.52 -11.24 23.03
CA THR A 4 -50.46 -11.67 23.96
C THR A 4 -49.53 -12.71 23.34
N ILE A 5 -50.04 -13.53 22.41
CA ILE A 5 -49.22 -14.53 21.66
C ILE A 5 -48.32 -13.83 20.63
N LEU A 6 -48.75 -12.72 20.02
CA LEU A 6 -47.95 -11.97 19.05
C LEU A 6 -46.71 -11.31 19.69
N LEU A 7 -46.79 -10.89 20.95
CA LEU A 7 -45.65 -10.37 21.72
C LEU A 7 -44.64 -11.46 22.09
N ILE A 8 -45.12 -12.70 22.33
CA ILE A 8 -44.25 -13.83 22.68
C ILE A 8 -43.46 -14.34 21.46
N VAL A 9 -44.05 -14.31 20.26
CA VAL A 9 -43.33 -14.66 19.02
C VAL A 9 -42.18 -13.68 18.75
N CYS A 10 -42.32 -12.38 19.08
CA CYS A 10 -41.22 -11.42 19.01
C CYS A 10 -40.11 -11.64 20.05
N THR A 11 -40.40 -12.25 21.20
CA THR A 11 -39.38 -12.57 22.21
C THR A 11 -38.66 -13.90 21.97
N VAL A 12 -39.30 -14.86 21.30
CA VAL A 12 -38.72 -16.20 21.04
C VAL A 12 -37.86 -16.23 19.78
N PHE A 13 -38.02 -15.28 18.86
CA PHE A 13 -37.13 -15.09 17.68
C PHE A 13 -35.99 -14.09 17.90
N LYS A 14 -35.64 -13.76 19.15
CA LYS A 14 -34.37 -13.08 19.45
C LYS A 14 -33.23 -14.09 19.37
N SER A 15 -32.56 -14.11 18.22
CA SER A 15 -31.20 -14.62 17.99
C SER A 15 -30.86 -15.98 18.62
N THR A 16 -31.15 -17.07 17.91
CA THR A 16 -30.47 -18.36 18.14
C THR A 16 -29.43 -18.63 17.05
N VAL A 17 -28.77 -17.60 16.51
CA VAL A 17 -27.47 -17.83 15.89
C VAL A 17 -26.51 -18.13 17.03
N LEU A 18 -26.21 -19.41 17.24
CA LEU A 18 -25.24 -19.88 18.23
C LEU A 18 -23.92 -19.12 18.00
N GLY A 19 -23.55 -18.25 18.93
CA GLY A 19 -22.35 -17.42 18.82
C GLY A 19 -22.57 -15.95 18.41
N CYS A 20 -23.79 -15.41 18.36
CA CYS A 20 -23.96 -13.96 18.20
C CYS A 20 -23.50 -13.21 19.47
N PRO A 21 -22.65 -12.16 19.37
CA PRO A 21 -22.28 -11.35 20.54
C PRO A 21 -23.51 -10.70 21.17
N GLY A 22 -23.63 -10.74 22.50
CA GLY A 22 -24.83 -10.32 23.21
C GLY A 22 -25.21 -8.83 23.05
N ALA A 23 -24.27 -7.99 22.63
CA ALA A 23 -24.52 -6.57 22.34
C ALA A 23 -24.99 -6.30 20.90
N CYS A 24 -24.98 -7.31 20.04
CA CYS A 24 -25.22 -7.19 18.61
C CYS A 24 -26.45 -7.97 18.16
N ASN A 25 -26.94 -7.63 16.98
CA ASN A 25 -27.97 -8.39 16.28
C ASN A 25 -27.31 -9.15 15.13
N CYS A 26 -27.67 -10.42 14.93
CA CYS A 26 -27.11 -11.23 13.85
C CYS A 26 -28.20 -11.72 12.89
N TYR A 27 -27.95 -11.59 11.59
CA TYR A 27 -28.87 -12.00 10.51
C TYR A 27 -28.08 -12.76 9.44
N GLY A 28 -28.14 -14.09 9.48
CA GLY A 28 -27.28 -14.92 8.62
C GLY A 28 -25.80 -14.63 8.88
N SER A 29 -25.07 -14.16 7.87
CA SER A 29 -23.65 -13.78 7.93
C SER A 29 -23.41 -12.29 8.22
N ILE A 30 -24.45 -11.56 8.63
CA ILE A 30 -24.35 -10.14 9.01
C ILE A 30 -24.35 -10.03 10.52
N VAL A 31 -23.37 -9.31 11.08
CA VAL A 31 -23.29 -8.95 12.49
C VAL A 31 -23.44 -7.44 12.61
N ASP A 32 -24.55 -7.01 13.21
CA ASP A 32 -24.90 -5.60 13.39
C ASP A 32 -24.75 -5.15 14.86
N CYS A 33 -23.67 -4.41 15.10
CA CYS A 33 -23.31 -3.79 16.37
C CYS A 33 -23.34 -2.25 16.30
N ASN A 34 -24.01 -1.67 15.30
CA ASN A 34 -24.07 -0.22 15.09
C ASN A 34 -24.82 0.50 16.23
N SER A 35 -24.32 1.68 16.62
CA SER A 35 -25.00 2.60 17.56
C SER A 35 -25.34 1.96 18.92
N LYS A 36 -24.47 1.06 19.40
CA LYS A 36 -24.65 0.32 20.66
C LYS A 36 -23.89 0.95 21.84
N SER A 37 -23.25 2.11 21.62
CA SER A 37 -22.39 2.79 22.61
C SER A 37 -21.24 1.92 23.11
N LEU A 38 -20.72 1.04 22.25
CA LEU A 38 -19.64 0.12 22.58
C LEU A 38 -18.34 0.87 22.77
N SER A 39 -17.60 0.55 23.82
CA SER A 39 -16.23 1.04 24.03
C SER A 39 -15.18 0.13 23.39
N THR A 40 -15.53 -1.11 23.08
CA THR A 40 -14.66 -2.11 22.45
C THR A 40 -15.47 -2.98 21.49
N VAL A 41 -14.79 -3.62 20.54
CA VAL A 41 -15.43 -4.62 19.67
C VAL A 41 -15.81 -5.85 20.52
N PRO A 42 -17.07 -6.33 20.45
CA PRO A 42 -17.51 -7.50 21.21
C PRO A 42 -16.75 -8.76 20.80
N SER A 43 -16.38 -9.59 21.77
CA SER A 43 -15.78 -10.89 21.51
C SER A 43 -16.83 -11.89 20.99
N GLY A 44 -16.34 -12.95 20.34
CA GLY A 44 -17.20 -14.03 19.85
C GLY A 44 -17.94 -13.70 18.55
N ILE A 45 -17.41 -12.81 17.72
CA ILE A 45 -17.93 -12.60 16.35
C ILE A 45 -17.81 -13.94 15.59
N PRO A 46 -18.91 -14.47 15.00
CA PRO A 46 -18.86 -15.72 14.25
C PRO A 46 -17.88 -15.66 13.07
N SER A 47 -17.09 -16.71 12.86
CA SER A 47 -16.16 -16.80 11.71
C SER A 47 -16.85 -16.89 10.35
N SER A 48 -18.16 -17.11 10.32
CA SER A 48 -19.02 -17.05 9.14
C SER A 48 -19.47 -15.63 8.76
N THR A 49 -19.03 -14.62 9.49
CA THR A 49 -19.39 -13.22 9.24
C THR A 49 -18.80 -12.72 7.92
N ILE A 50 -19.67 -12.17 7.07
CA ILE A 50 -19.32 -11.53 5.79
C ILE A 50 -19.37 -10.01 5.92
N ILE A 51 -20.30 -9.50 6.73
CA ILE A 51 -20.51 -8.05 6.94
C ILE A 51 -20.54 -7.77 8.44
N LEU A 52 -19.65 -6.89 8.89
CA LEU A 52 -19.55 -6.46 10.28
C LEU A 52 -19.78 -4.95 10.38
N TYR A 53 -20.87 -4.56 11.04
CA TYR A 53 -21.23 -3.18 11.32
C TYR A 53 -20.87 -2.82 12.76
N LEU A 54 -19.90 -1.91 12.93
CA LEU A 54 -19.43 -1.39 14.21
C LEU A 54 -19.48 0.14 14.27
N GLN A 55 -20.12 0.79 13.30
CA GLN A 55 -20.16 2.24 13.20
C GLN A 55 -20.96 2.92 14.33
N ASN A 56 -20.69 4.21 14.54
CA ASN A 56 -21.34 5.07 15.54
C ASN A 56 -21.25 4.51 16.97
N ASN A 57 -20.07 4.04 17.36
CA ASN A 57 -19.77 3.58 18.71
C ASN A 57 -18.72 4.51 19.36
N ARG A 58 -18.11 4.08 20.46
CA ARG A 58 -17.08 4.80 21.21
C ARG A 58 -15.80 3.98 21.28
N ILE A 59 -15.52 3.21 20.23
CA ILE A 59 -14.36 2.33 20.17
C ILE A 59 -13.14 3.19 19.94
N SER A 60 -12.20 3.18 20.88
CA SER A 60 -10.95 3.96 20.80
C SER A 60 -9.72 3.11 20.47
N SER A 61 -9.79 1.82 20.74
CA SER A 61 -8.69 0.87 20.52
C SER A 61 -9.23 -0.47 20.03
N LEU A 62 -8.47 -1.12 19.16
CA LEU A 62 -8.75 -2.48 18.69
C LEU A 62 -7.66 -3.42 19.21
N ASP A 63 -8.07 -4.59 19.71
CA ASP A 63 -7.12 -5.65 20.01
C ASP A 63 -6.52 -6.20 18.70
N ILE A 64 -5.21 -6.43 18.66
CA ILE A 64 -4.48 -6.89 17.46
C ILE A 64 -5.09 -8.13 16.81
N ASN A 65 -5.73 -9.01 17.58
CA ASN A 65 -6.30 -10.26 17.09
C ASN A 65 -7.82 -10.22 16.91
N ILE A 66 -8.46 -9.06 17.06
CA ILE A 66 -9.93 -8.98 17.15
C ILE A 66 -10.66 -9.46 15.88
N PHE A 67 -10.01 -9.36 14.72
CA PHE A 67 -10.56 -9.82 13.45
C PHE A 67 -9.95 -11.15 12.98
N ASN A 68 -9.07 -11.78 13.77
CA ASN A 68 -8.44 -13.04 13.39
C ASN A 68 -9.50 -14.14 13.20
N GLY A 69 -9.36 -14.89 12.12
CA GLY A 69 -10.28 -15.98 11.77
C GLY A 69 -11.57 -15.53 11.08
N LEU A 70 -11.80 -14.23 10.88
CA LEU A 70 -12.91 -13.71 10.06
C LEU A 70 -12.56 -13.74 8.56
N THR A 71 -12.07 -14.88 8.07
CA THR A 71 -11.54 -15.02 6.70
C THR A 71 -12.58 -14.84 5.59
N GLN A 72 -13.87 -14.86 5.94
CA GLN A 72 -14.99 -14.61 5.02
C GLN A 72 -15.45 -13.15 5.00
N LEU A 73 -14.84 -12.28 5.81
CA LEU A 73 -15.24 -10.89 5.92
C LEU A 73 -14.98 -10.14 4.62
N GLN A 74 -16.03 -9.50 4.10
CA GLN A 74 -15.99 -8.70 2.87
C GLN A 74 -16.23 -7.21 3.15
N ARG A 75 -16.97 -6.88 4.21
CA ARG A 75 -17.24 -5.48 4.59
C ARG A 75 -17.05 -5.28 6.08
N LEU A 76 -16.22 -4.30 6.41
CA LEU A 76 -15.96 -3.87 7.78
C LEU A 76 -16.25 -2.38 7.90
N ASN A 77 -17.23 -2.03 8.73
CA ASN A 77 -17.60 -0.64 8.96
C ASN A 77 -17.29 -0.20 10.40
N LEU A 78 -16.28 0.65 10.56
CA LEU A 78 -15.82 1.25 11.81
C LEU A 78 -16.03 2.77 11.84
N ASN A 79 -16.85 3.31 10.93
CA ASN A 79 -17.13 4.74 10.84
C ASN A 79 -17.65 5.34 12.15
N GLY A 80 -17.31 6.60 12.44
CA GLY A 80 -17.92 7.32 13.57
C GLY A 80 -17.54 6.71 14.92
N ASN A 81 -16.27 6.34 15.08
CA ASN A 81 -15.70 5.83 16.32
C ASN A 81 -14.62 6.82 16.83
N GLN A 82 -13.79 6.39 17.78
CA GLN A 82 -12.77 7.22 18.44
C GLN A 82 -11.38 6.63 18.23
N ILE A 83 -11.17 5.88 17.14
CA ILE A 83 -9.93 5.17 16.87
C ILE A 83 -8.84 6.20 16.56
N THR A 84 -7.73 6.14 17.30
CA THR A 84 -6.58 7.04 17.13
C THR A 84 -5.41 6.37 16.40
N SER A 85 -5.29 5.05 16.54
CA SER A 85 -4.24 4.25 15.92
C SER A 85 -4.73 2.82 15.67
N LEU A 86 -4.06 2.14 14.75
CA LEU A 86 -4.30 0.75 14.40
C LEU A 86 -2.97 -0.01 14.49
N ASP A 87 -3.05 -1.26 14.92
CA ASP A 87 -1.90 -2.16 14.88
C ASP A 87 -1.55 -2.52 13.42
N GLU A 88 -0.26 -2.69 13.13
CA GLU A 88 0.23 -3.00 11.79
C GLU A 88 -0.36 -4.29 11.20
N ASN A 89 -0.77 -5.22 12.07
CA ASN A 89 -1.25 -6.55 11.70
C ASN A 89 -2.77 -6.69 11.86
N ILE A 90 -3.50 -5.61 12.17
CA ILE A 90 -4.91 -5.66 12.58
C ILE A 90 -5.83 -6.30 11.52
N PHE A 91 -5.46 -6.22 10.24
CA PHE A 91 -6.24 -6.76 9.12
C PHE A 91 -5.63 -8.03 8.50
N ASN A 92 -4.63 -8.63 9.15
CA ASN A 92 -3.98 -9.84 8.63
C ASN A 92 -4.99 -10.98 8.41
N GLY A 93 -4.88 -11.63 7.25
CA GLY A 93 -5.74 -12.75 6.87
C GLY A 93 -7.10 -12.35 6.29
N LEU A 94 -7.41 -11.06 6.19
CA LEU A 94 -8.66 -10.56 5.60
C LEU A 94 -8.55 -10.34 4.08
N ALA A 95 -7.96 -11.30 3.36
CA ALA A 95 -7.71 -11.17 1.90
C ALA A 95 -8.98 -10.98 1.06
N GLY A 96 -10.15 -11.40 1.58
CA GLY A 96 -11.45 -11.22 0.95
C GLY A 96 -12.13 -9.87 1.23
N LEU A 97 -11.52 -8.99 2.02
CA LEU A 97 -12.12 -7.70 2.39
C LEU A 97 -12.19 -6.77 1.18
N GLN A 98 -13.39 -6.30 0.86
CA GLN A 98 -13.68 -5.45 -0.29
C GLN A 98 -13.93 -3.99 0.12
N GLU A 99 -14.56 -3.79 1.28
CA GLU A 99 -14.90 -2.47 1.81
C GLU A 99 -14.43 -2.32 3.25
N LEU A 100 -13.63 -1.27 3.48
CA LEU A 100 -13.18 -0.84 4.79
C LEU A 100 -13.55 0.63 5.01
N LYS A 101 -14.44 0.88 5.98
CA LYS A 101 -14.83 2.24 6.38
C LYS A 101 -14.20 2.59 7.73
N LEU A 102 -13.29 3.56 7.70
CA LEU A 102 -12.59 4.11 8.86
C LEU A 102 -12.82 5.63 8.99
N ASN A 103 -13.70 6.20 8.19
CA ASN A 103 -14.01 7.62 8.18
C ASN A 103 -14.65 8.08 9.50
N ASP A 104 -14.53 9.36 9.81
CA ASP A 104 -15.01 9.99 11.05
C ASP A 104 -14.47 9.28 12.31
N ASN A 105 -13.16 9.03 12.32
CA ASN A 105 -12.40 8.60 13.49
C ASN A 105 -11.43 9.71 13.92
N GLN A 106 -10.46 9.41 14.79
CA GLN A 106 -9.55 10.38 15.39
C GLN A 106 -8.08 10.08 15.04
N MET A 107 -7.84 9.44 13.89
CA MET A 107 -6.50 9.07 13.48
C MET A 107 -5.71 10.31 13.10
N THR A 108 -4.51 10.44 13.67
CA THR A 108 -3.51 11.45 13.31
C THR A 108 -2.42 10.88 12.42
N SER A 109 -2.23 9.58 12.42
CA SER A 109 -1.34 8.88 11.50
C SER A 109 -1.88 7.51 11.15
N LEU A 110 -1.40 6.96 10.04
CA LEU A 110 -1.80 5.67 9.53
C LEU A 110 -0.73 5.17 8.56
N ASP A 111 -0.06 4.07 8.90
CA ASP A 111 0.86 3.43 7.97
C ASP A 111 0.04 2.72 6.85
N GLY A 112 0.37 2.96 5.58
CA GLY A 112 -0.27 2.28 4.46
C GLY A 112 -0.01 0.77 4.42
N ASN A 113 1.05 0.30 5.08
CA ASN A 113 1.39 -1.12 5.15
C ASN A 113 0.34 -1.97 5.87
N ILE A 114 -0.52 -1.39 6.70
CA ILE A 114 -1.59 -2.14 7.37
C ILE A 114 -2.60 -2.74 6.37
N PHE A 115 -2.64 -2.20 5.15
CA PHE A 115 -3.51 -2.69 4.08
C PHE A 115 -2.85 -3.80 3.24
N ASN A 116 -1.60 -4.16 3.53
CA ASN A 116 -0.92 -5.23 2.85
C ASN A 116 -1.69 -6.55 3.03
N GLY A 117 -1.88 -7.28 1.94
CA GLY A 117 -2.64 -8.53 1.93
C GLY A 117 -4.16 -8.37 1.75
N LEU A 118 -4.71 -7.15 1.77
CA LEU A 118 -6.12 -6.88 1.43
C LEU A 118 -6.31 -6.87 -0.11
N THR A 119 -6.04 -8.01 -0.75
CA THR A 119 -5.96 -8.12 -2.21
C THR A 119 -7.30 -7.90 -2.93
N ALA A 120 -8.43 -8.03 -2.23
CA ALA A 120 -9.77 -7.77 -2.77
C ALA A 120 -10.29 -6.35 -2.50
N LEU A 121 -9.51 -5.48 -1.85
CA LEU A 121 -9.99 -4.17 -1.41
C LEU A 121 -10.32 -3.26 -2.60
N GLN A 122 -11.55 -2.74 -2.61
CA GLN A 122 -12.09 -1.87 -3.66
C GLN A 122 -12.54 -0.52 -3.11
N THR A 123 -12.87 -0.46 -1.83
CA THR A 123 -13.32 0.78 -1.18
C THR A 123 -12.62 0.93 0.15
N LEU A 124 -11.88 2.03 0.27
CA LEU A 124 -11.31 2.52 1.51
C LEU A 124 -11.87 3.92 1.76
N ASP A 125 -12.25 4.20 2.99
CA ASP A 125 -12.77 5.52 3.38
C ASP A 125 -12.10 5.98 4.67
N LEU A 126 -11.33 7.05 4.56
CA LEU A 126 -10.54 7.68 5.61
C LEU A 126 -10.98 9.12 5.88
N ALA A 127 -12.04 9.60 5.21
CA ALA A 127 -12.53 10.96 5.35
C ALA A 127 -12.84 11.31 6.82
N GLY A 128 -12.71 12.59 7.20
CA GLY A 128 -13.05 13.04 8.56
C GLY A 128 -12.05 12.61 9.65
N ASN A 129 -10.93 11.98 9.30
CA ASN A 129 -9.77 11.87 10.20
C ASN A 129 -8.89 13.14 10.11
N VAL A 130 -8.04 13.36 11.12
CA VAL A 130 -7.20 14.56 11.23
C VAL A 130 -5.73 14.16 11.06
N LEU A 131 -5.41 13.66 9.87
CA LEU A 131 -4.07 13.14 9.57
C LEU A 131 -3.02 14.27 9.61
N ASP A 132 -1.91 14.00 10.29
CA ASP A 132 -0.76 14.88 10.44
C ASP A 132 0.31 14.56 9.38
N CYS A 133 0.32 15.33 8.30
CA CYS A 133 1.34 15.24 7.25
C CYS A 133 2.67 15.97 7.59
N SER A 134 2.85 16.44 8.83
CA SER A 134 4.07 17.14 9.25
C SER A 134 5.22 16.23 9.68
N ASN A 135 5.03 14.92 9.63
CA ASN A 135 6.02 13.88 9.94
C ASN A 135 6.04 12.77 8.86
N CYS A 136 6.95 11.80 8.91
CA CYS A 136 7.08 10.72 7.90
C CYS A 136 5.98 9.64 7.90
N GLU A 137 5.12 9.58 8.92
CA GLU A 137 4.31 8.37 9.19
C GLU A 137 3.29 8.06 8.09
N LEU A 138 2.98 9.03 7.22
CA LEU A 138 2.03 8.90 6.13
C LEU A 138 2.66 8.58 4.77
N GLU A 139 3.98 8.45 4.66
CA GLU A 139 4.65 8.17 3.38
C GLU A 139 4.14 6.88 2.73
N GLN A 140 4.02 5.82 3.54
CA GLN A 140 3.50 4.53 3.08
C GLN A 140 2.02 4.62 2.70
N LEU A 141 1.23 5.43 3.41
CA LEU A 141 -0.17 5.66 3.06
C LEU A 141 -0.28 6.39 1.72
N LYS A 142 0.50 7.46 1.51
CA LYS A 142 0.53 8.19 0.23
C LYS A 142 0.87 7.23 -0.92
N PHE A 143 1.91 6.43 -0.76
CA PHE A 143 2.29 5.43 -1.76
C PHE A 143 1.18 4.41 -2.01
N PHE A 144 0.54 3.90 -0.96
CA PHE A 144 -0.59 2.97 -1.08
C PHE A 144 -1.73 3.60 -1.89
N LEU A 145 -2.20 4.79 -1.52
CA LEU A 145 -3.33 5.46 -2.17
C LEU A 145 -3.04 5.82 -3.64
N GLN A 146 -1.80 6.18 -3.98
CA GLN A 146 -1.43 6.49 -5.37
C GLN A 146 -1.38 5.26 -6.29
N ASN A 147 -1.12 4.08 -5.73
CA ASN A 147 -0.88 2.86 -6.52
C ASN A 147 -2.04 1.84 -6.48
N HIS A 148 -3.10 2.11 -5.71
CA HIS A 148 -4.24 1.21 -5.57
C HIS A 148 -5.53 1.80 -6.16
N THR A 149 -6.47 0.92 -6.49
CA THR A 149 -7.76 1.27 -7.11
C THR A 149 -8.73 1.99 -6.17
N VAL A 150 -8.40 2.09 -4.88
CA VAL A 150 -9.24 2.72 -3.86
C VAL A 150 -9.29 4.27 -3.96
N GLY A 151 -8.50 4.86 -4.85
CA GLY A 151 -8.41 6.32 -5.02
C GLY A 151 -7.72 7.00 -3.84
N ASP A 152 -8.07 8.27 -3.58
CA ASP A 152 -7.51 9.03 -2.46
C ASP A 152 -8.11 8.65 -1.09
N ALA A 153 -9.10 7.76 -1.06
CA ALA A 153 -9.87 7.33 0.12
C ALA A 153 -10.45 8.49 0.96
N GLY A 154 -10.58 9.70 0.42
CA GLY A 154 -10.94 10.89 1.19
C GLY A 154 -9.91 11.31 2.25
N ALA A 155 -8.69 10.77 2.21
CA ALA A 155 -7.64 11.06 3.18
C ALA A 155 -7.14 12.51 3.01
N MET A 156 -7.25 13.30 4.06
CA MET A 156 -6.91 14.72 4.05
C MET A 156 -5.93 15.10 5.17
N CYS A 157 -5.03 16.03 4.86
CA CYS A 157 -4.12 16.71 5.75
C CYS A 157 -4.30 18.23 5.63
N ASN A 158 -4.75 18.89 6.70
CA ASN A 158 -4.93 20.35 6.75
C ASN A 158 -5.65 20.93 5.52
N GLY A 159 -6.75 20.29 5.09
CA GLY A 159 -7.53 20.73 3.92
C GLY A 159 -7.02 20.25 2.56
N THR A 160 -5.84 19.65 2.49
CA THR A 160 -5.24 19.11 1.25
C THR A 160 -5.33 17.59 1.25
N LYS A 161 -5.54 16.95 0.09
CA LYS A 161 -5.52 15.48 0.03
C LYS A 161 -4.11 14.95 0.32
N VAL A 162 -4.01 13.82 1.00
CA VAL A 162 -2.72 13.18 1.30
C VAL A 162 -1.92 12.92 0.02
N VAL A 163 -2.60 12.47 -1.05
CA VAL A 163 -1.96 12.18 -2.35
C VAL A 163 -1.44 13.43 -3.07
N ASP A 164 -2.02 14.60 -2.80
CA ASP A 164 -1.64 15.89 -3.38
C ASP A 164 -0.64 16.65 -2.48
N TYR A 165 -0.31 16.12 -1.30
CA TYR A 165 0.64 16.75 -0.38
C TYR A 165 2.06 16.56 -0.92
N ASP A 166 2.67 17.64 -1.45
CA ASP A 166 3.96 17.61 -2.18
C ASP A 166 5.04 16.82 -1.43
N PHE A 167 5.26 17.15 -0.16
CA PHE A 167 6.27 16.54 0.71
C PHE A 167 5.67 16.26 2.07
N ILE A 168 5.47 14.98 2.39
CA ILE A 168 5.26 14.58 3.77
C ILE A 168 6.58 14.89 4.49
N LYS A 169 6.54 15.73 5.54
CA LYS A 169 7.75 16.32 6.13
C LYS A 169 8.54 15.26 6.88
N CYS A 170 9.38 14.56 6.14
CA CYS A 170 10.30 13.62 6.69
C CYS A 170 11.48 14.34 7.35
N ILE A 171 11.36 14.57 8.65
CA ILE A 171 12.54 14.87 9.46
C ILE A 171 13.27 13.55 9.61
N GLU A 172 14.30 13.33 8.79
CA GLU A 172 15.27 12.27 9.10
C GLU A 172 15.81 12.55 10.50
N MET A 173 15.56 11.65 11.46
CA MET A 173 16.28 11.66 12.73
C MET A 173 17.71 11.21 12.46
N THR A 174 18.52 12.05 11.82
CA THR A 174 19.95 11.94 11.94
C THR A 174 20.30 12.29 13.38
N THR A 175 21.05 11.42 14.06
CA THR A 175 21.58 11.65 15.41
C THR A 175 22.54 12.85 15.51
N GLU A 176 22.62 13.68 14.48
CA GLU A 176 23.31 14.97 14.47
C GLU A 176 22.35 16.03 13.94
N GLY A 177 22.09 17.03 14.80
CA GLY A 177 21.54 18.35 14.56
C GLY A 177 20.71 18.58 13.29
N ALA A 178 19.43 18.90 13.50
CA ALA A 178 18.50 19.45 12.52
C ALA A 178 19.19 20.27 11.42
N SER A 179 19.31 19.67 10.24
CA SER A 179 19.62 20.34 9.00
C SER A 179 18.41 20.15 8.09
N VAL A 180 17.73 21.25 7.79
CA VAL A 180 16.68 21.27 6.77
C VAL A 180 17.36 21.00 5.44
N THR A 181 17.31 19.74 4.99
CA THR A 181 17.61 19.37 3.61
C THR A 181 16.30 19.26 2.86
N THR A 182 15.93 20.34 2.18
CA THR A 182 15.11 20.21 0.97
C THR A 182 15.91 19.40 -0.05
N GLN A 183 15.77 18.08 -0.04
CA GLN A 183 16.12 17.23 -1.17
C GLN A 183 14.85 16.64 -1.75
N HIS A 184 14.26 17.40 -2.66
CA HIS A 184 13.48 16.81 -3.73
C HIS A 184 14.47 16.17 -4.70
N GLN A 185 14.72 14.87 -4.56
CA GLN A 185 15.33 14.09 -5.61
C GLN A 185 14.30 13.09 -6.13
N THR A 186 13.84 13.41 -7.33
CA THR A 186 12.97 12.66 -8.21
C THR A 186 13.42 11.22 -8.43
N ASN A 187 12.43 10.34 -8.61
CA ASN A 187 12.44 9.02 -9.28
C ASN A 187 12.58 7.76 -8.41
N LEU A 188 11.47 6.99 -8.39
CA LEU A 188 11.46 5.54 -8.33
C LEU A 188 12.39 4.97 -9.44
N TYR A 189 13.64 4.66 -9.09
CA TYR A 189 14.38 3.48 -9.55
C TYR A 189 15.69 3.47 -8.74
N GLY A 190 15.84 2.51 -7.83
CA GLY A 190 17.06 2.37 -7.04
C GLY A 190 18.26 2.04 -7.94
N ILE A 191 19.10 3.02 -8.22
CA ILE A 191 20.49 2.84 -8.63
C ILE A 191 21.28 3.92 -7.90
N SER A 192 22.08 3.52 -6.90
CA SER A 192 23.14 4.37 -6.36
C SER A 192 24.15 4.65 -7.49
N THR A 193 24.05 5.81 -8.15
CA THR A 193 25.08 6.25 -9.08
C THR A 193 26.25 6.79 -8.28
N ASP A 194 27.08 5.87 -7.78
CA ASP A 194 28.41 6.20 -7.29
C ASP A 194 29.19 6.85 -8.45
N SER A 195 29.73 8.05 -8.22
CA SER A 195 30.44 8.85 -9.25
C SER A 195 31.64 8.10 -9.86
N THR A 196 32.09 7.03 -9.21
CA THR A 196 33.09 6.09 -9.70
C THR A 196 32.59 5.26 -10.90
N THR A 197 31.31 4.88 -10.95
CA THR A 197 30.72 4.00 -11.97
C THR A 197 30.59 4.70 -13.33
N HIS A 198 30.23 5.98 -13.35
CA HIS A 198 30.15 6.77 -14.59
C HIS A 198 31.53 6.97 -15.22
N LEU A 199 32.56 7.21 -14.41
CA LEU A 199 33.93 7.34 -14.88
C LEU A 199 34.46 6.01 -15.45
N HIS A 200 34.17 4.89 -14.78
CA HIS A 200 34.51 3.56 -15.29
C HIS A 200 33.82 3.27 -16.63
N LEU A 201 32.54 3.61 -16.79
CA LEU A 201 31.80 3.37 -18.04
C LEU A 201 32.37 4.19 -19.22
N ILE A 202 32.73 5.45 -18.99
CA ILE A 202 33.35 6.33 -20.00
C ILE A 202 34.73 5.78 -20.42
N ILE A 203 35.54 5.33 -19.46
CA ILE A 203 36.86 4.74 -19.75
C ILE A 203 36.70 3.45 -20.57
N VAL A 204 35.77 2.56 -20.19
CA VAL A 204 35.52 1.31 -20.93
C VAL A 204 35.05 1.59 -22.35
N ALA A 205 34.12 2.54 -22.54
CA ALA A 205 33.65 2.93 -23.87
C ALA A 205 34.77 3.52 -24.75
N ALA A 206 35.64 4.36 -24.19
CA ALA A 206 36.78 4.93 -24.89
C ALA A 206 37.80 3.84 -25.31
N VAL A 207 38.12 2.91 -24.41
CA VAL A 207 39.03 1.79 -24.69
C VAL A 207 38.43 0.87 -25.77
N CYS A 208 37.15 0.53 -25.68
CA CYS A 208 36.47 -0.25 -26.73
C CYS A 208 36.52 0.44 -28.09
N GLY A 209 36.29 1.76 -28.16
CA GLY A 209 36.38 2.52 -29.40
C GLY A 209 37.77 2.49 -30.03
N VAL A 210 38.83 2.64 -29.21
CA VAL A 210 40.22 2.54 -29.69
C VAL A 210 40.54 1.14 -30.20
N VAL A 211 40.12 0.08 -29.49
CA VAL A 211 40.35 -1.31 -29.91
C VAL A 211 39.65 -1.61 -31.24
N LEU A 212 38.39 -1.19 -31.40
CA LEU A 212 37.65 -1.36 -32.66
C LEU A 212 38.32 -0.61 -33.82
N CYS A 213 38.81 0.60 -33.58
CA CYS A 213 39.56 1.37 -34.56
C CYS A 213 40.83 0.63 -35.00
N VAL A 214 41.64 0.13 -34.06
CA VAL A 214 42.86 -0.65 -34.37
C VAL A 214 42.53 -1.91 -35.17
N ILE A 215 41.50 -2.66 -34.77
CA ILE A 215 41.06 -3.86 -35.51
C ILE A 215 40.67 -3.51 -36.94
N SER A 216 39.91 -2.42 -37.14
CA SER A 216 39.50 -1.98 -38.47
C SER A 216 40.70 -1.61 -39.36
N ILE A 217 41.72 -0.94 -38.81
CA ILE A 217 42.96 -0.59 -39.52
C ILE A 217 43.74 -1.84 -39.93
N ILE A 218 43.83 -2.84 -39.05
CA ILE A 218 44.49 -4.12 -39.33
C ILE A 218 43.77 -4.85 -40.46
N ILE A 219 42.43 -4.92 -40.41
CA ILE A 219 41.62 -5.55 -41.46
C ILE A 219 41.81 -4.84 -42.79
N ILE A 220 41.74 -3.50 -42.83
CA ILE A 220 41.94 -2.73 -44.06
C ILE A 220 43.35 -2.97 -44.64
N SER A 221 44.37 -2.98 -43.78
CA SER A 221 45.75 -3.24 -44.18
C SER A 221 45.95 -4.66 -44.72
N TYR A 222 45.30 -5.65 -44.09
CA TYR A 222 45.30 -7.04 -44.58
C TYR A 222 44.64 -7.15 -45.96
N ILE A 223 43.45 -6.56 -46.13
CA ILE A 223 42.72 -6.55 -47.41
C ILE A 223 43.55 -5.87 -48.50
N TYR A 224 44.15 -4.72 -48.20
CA TYR A 224 45.01 -3.99 -49.13
C TYR A 224 46.24 -4.81 -49.54
N CYS A 225 46.90 -5.48 -48.59
CA CYS A 225 48.05 -6.34 -48.85
C CYS A 225 47.68 -7.53 -49.74
N HIS A 226 46.56 -8.19 -49.43
CA HIS A 226 46.04 -9.31 -50.22
C HIS A 226 45.63 -8.88 -51.64
N TYR A 227 45.01 -7.70 -51.79
CA TYR A 227 44.68 -7.12 -53.10
C TYR A 227 45.95 -6.84 -53.93
N LYS A 228 46.99 -6.26 -53.31
CA LYS A 228 48.27 -5.97 -53.97
C LYS A 228 48.99 -7.26 -54.40
N SER A 229 48.97 -8.31 -53.57
CA SER A 229 49.54 -9.63 -53.91
C SER A 229 48.86 -10.24 -55.16
N LYS A 230 47.52 -10.22 -55.23
CA LYS A 230 46.79 -10.69 -56.44
C LYS A 230 47.11 -9.89 -57.69
N ARG A 231 47.29 -8.57 -57.56
CA ARG A 231 47.69 -7.71 -58.70
C ARG A 231 49.10 -8.04 -59.21
N SER A 232 50.03 -8.35 -58.30
CA SER A 232 51.41 -8.75 -58.66
C SER A 232 51.47 -10.11 -59.37
N VAL A 233 50.55 -11.04 -59.08
CA VAL A 233 50.48 -12.34 -59.76
C VAL A 233 49.91 -12.20 -61.18
N ASN A 234 48.92 -11.31 -61.38
CA ASN A 234 48.35 -11.07 -62.71
C ASN A 234 49.28 -10.28 -63.65
N SER A 235 50.29 -9.58 -63.13
CA SER A 235 51.31 -8.88 -63.93
C SER A 235 52.50 -9.76 -64.34
N ILE A 236 52.54 -11.04 -63.96
CA ILE A 236 53.61 -11.99 -64.35
C ILE A 236 53.14 -12.95 -65.47
N ASN A 237 51.84 -12.96 -65.81
CA ASN A 237 51.27 -13.80 -66.89
C ASN A 237 50.92 -13.02 -68.17
N VAL A 238 51.57 -11.87 -68.39
CA VAL A 238 51.53 -11.16 -69.68
C VAL A 238 52.98 -10.89 -70.09
N ASP A 239 53.67 -11.96 -70.49
CA ASP A 239 54.76 -11.99 -71.47
C ASP A 239 55.07 -13.46 -71.82
#